data_AF-A0A9P7YDD5-F1
#
_entry.id   AF-A0A9P7YDD5-F1
#
_cell.length_a   1.000
_cell.length_b   1.000
_cell.length_c   1.000
_cell.angle_alpha   90.00
_cell.angle_beta   90.00
_cell.angle_gamma   90.00
#
_symmetry.space_group_name_H-M   'P 1'
#
loop_
_entity.id
_entity.type
_entity.pdbx_description
1 polymer ?
#
loop_
_entity_poly.entity_id
_entity_poly.type
_entity_poly.pdbx_seq_one_letter_code
_entity_poly.pdbx_strand_id
1 'polypeptide(L)' 'MVDNSPEIKTVPVRDSETDPSKPYHNSDIKKMTGVRCPTCSANGQESWVIPGRTCGYCGTNC' A
#
# COMPACT_ATOMS: atom_id res chain seq x y z
N MET A 1 -38.59 42.08 -1.27
CA MET A 1 -37.57 41.24 -1.92
C MET A 1 -36.52 40.93 -0.88
N VAL A 2 -36.45 39.69 -0.41
CA VAL A 2 -35.34 39.24 0.45
C VAL A 2 -34.65 38.09 -0.26
N ASP A 3 -33.34 38.23 -0.30
CA ASP A 3 -32.43 37.66 -1.28
C ASP A 3 -32.12 36.18 -1.01
N ASN A 4 -31.79 35.52 -2.10
CA ASN A 4 -31.51 34.11 -2.27
C ASN A 4 -30.17 33.74 -1.60
N SER A 5 -30.19 33.05 -0.45
CA SER A 5 -28.99 32.37 0.07
C SER A 5 -29.13 30.86 -0.11
N PRO A 6 -28.37 30.23 -1.03
CA PRO A 6 -28.16 28.80 -0.99
C PRO A 6 -27.14 28.50 0.10
N GLU A 7 -27.58 28.10 1.29
CA GLU A 7 -26.67 27.55 2.28
C GLU A 7 -26.21 26.18 1.77
N ILE A 8 -24.97 26.15 1.29
CA ILE A 8 -24.30 24.97 0.73
C ILE A 8 -24.44 23.82 1.72
N LYS A 9 -25.14 22.77 1.30
CA LYS A 9 -25.26 21.53 2.05
C LYS A 9 -23.84 21.04 2.32
N THR A 10 -23.41 21.12 3.58
CA THR A 10 -22.23 20.42 4.08
C THR A 10 -22.41 18.95 3.74
N VAL A 11 -21.71 18.52 2.69
CA VAL A 11 -21.46 17.10 2.49
C VAL A 11 -20.53 16.69 3.63
N PRO A 12 -20.84 15.63 4.40
CA PRO A 12 -19.81 15.06 5.25
C PRO A 12 -18.73 14.53 4.31
N VAL A 13 -17.60 15.23 4.28
CA VAL A 13 -16.35 14.72 3.74
C VAL A 13 -16.14 13.35 4.38
N ARG A 14 -16.25 12.30 3.55
CA ARG A 14 -15.86 10.95 3.93
C ARG A 14 -14.33 10.95 3.93
N ASP A 15 -13.74 11.51 4.97
CA ASP A 15 -12.35 11.17 5.28
C ASP A 15 -12.38 9.70 5.69
N SER A 16 -12.11 8.83 4.72
CA SER A 16 -11.74 7.46 5.04
C SER A 16 -10.34 7.58 5.60
N GLU A 17 -10.29 7.93 6.88
CA GLU A 17 -9.12 7.95 7.74
C GLU A 17 -8.42 6.61 7.53
N THR A 18 -7.37 6.62 6.70
CA THR A 18 -6.45 5.50 6.63
C THR A 18 -5.63 5.60 7.89
N ASP A 19 -6.21 5.11 8.99
CA ASP A 19 -5.59 5.07 10.31
C ASP A 19 -4.26 4.31 10.18
N PRO A 20 -3.11 4.99 10.36
CA PRO A 20 -1.80 4.34 10.31
C PRO A 20 -1.55 3.45 11.54
N SER A 21 -2.52 3.34 12.44
CA SER A 21 -2.42 2.69 13.74
C SER A 21 -2.97 1.27 13.75
N LYS A 22 -3.47 0.73 12.63
CA LYS A 22 -3.90 -0.67 12.59
C LYS A 22 -2.66 -1.59 12.54
N PRO A 23 -2.24 -2.24 13.65
CA PRO A 23 -1.30 -3.33 13.54
C PRO A 23 -1.96 -4.38 12.67
N TYR A 24 -1.29 -4.72 11.56
CA TYR A 24 -1.71 -5.81 10.69
C TYR A 24 -2.05 -7.02 11.57
N HIS A 25 -3.31 -7.44 11.53
CA HIS A 25 -3.79 -8.54 12.37
C HIS A 25 -2.94 -9.77 12.04
N ASN A 26 -2.15 -10.19 13.03
CA ASN A 26 -0.94 -10.97 12.86
C ASN A 26 -1.23 -12.48 12.72
N SER A 27 -2.38 -12.84 12.15
CA SER A 27 -2.92 -14.21 12.22
C SER A 27 -2.46 -15.12 11.09
N ASP A 28 -1.86 -14.58 10.03
CA ASP A 28 -1.35 -15.36 8.91
C ASP A 28 -0.01 -14.80 8.41
N ILE A 29 0.92 -14.49 9.32
CA ILE A 29 2.34 -14.46 8.94
C ILE A 29 2.77 -15.91 8.67
N LYS A 30 2.18 -16.53 7.64
CA LYS A 30 2.82 -17.57 6.86
C LYS A 30 4.13 -16.93 6.47
N LYS A 31 5.21 -17.32 7.17
CA LYS A 31 6.56 -16.78 7.07
C LYS A 31 6.87 -16.58 5.58
N MET A 32 6.57 -15.39 5.06
CA MET A 32 7.03 -14.99 3.74
C MET A 32 8.49 -14.72 4.02
N THR A 33 9.29 -15.78 4.01
CA THR A 33 10.72 -15.67 3.89
C THR A 33 10.91 -14.94 2.58
N GLY A 34 10.94 -13.60 2.64
CA GLY A 34 11.22 -12.77 1.49
C GLY A 34 12.48 -13.36 0.88
N VAL A 35 12.41 -13.73 -0.39
CA VAL A 35 13.61 -14.16 -1.10
C VAL A 35 14.25 -12.88 -1.65
N ARG A 36 15.58 -12.81 -1.66
CA ARG A 36 16.24 -11.71 -2.37
C ARG A 36 16.06 -11.92 -3.86
N CYS A 37 15.63 -10.88 -4.58
CA CYS A 37 15.58 -10.95 -6.03
C CYS A 37 17.00 -11.20 -6.56
N PRO A 38 17.26 -12.31 -7.28
CA PRO A 38 18.60 -12.66 -7.75
C PRO A 38 19.12 -11.63 -8.76
N THR A 39 18.24 -11.08 -9.60
CA THR A 39 18.56 -10.02 -10.55
C THR A 39 19.02 -8.76 -9.83
N CYS A 40 18.27 -8.28 -8.84
CA CYS A 40 18.65 -7.09 -8.08
C CYS A 40 19.95 -7.35 -7.30
N SER A 41 20.07 -8.52 -6.67
CA SER A 41 21.26 -8.90 -5.91
C SER A 41 22.52 -8.93 -6.78
N ALA A 42 22.42 -9.39 -8.03
CA ALA A 42 23.53 -9.37 -8.99
C ALA A 42 23.93 -7.94 -9.42
N ASN A 43 22.99 -7.00 -9.39
CA ASN A 43 23.23 -5.58 -9.66
C ASN A 43 23.69 -4.80 -8.41
N GLY A 44 23.87 -5.47 -7.26
CA GLY A 44 24.22 -4.83 -6.00
C GLY A 44 23.06 -4.10 -5.31
N GLN A 45 21.82 -4.32 -5.76
CA GLN A 45 20.60 -3.75 -5.18
C GLN A 45 19.89 -4.79 -4.32
N GLU A 46 19.71 -4.50 -3.03
CA GLU A 46 19.04 -5.44 -2.13
C GLU A 46 17.51 -5.25 -2.16
N SER A 47 16.82 -6.12 -2.91
CA SER A 47 15.35 -6.10 -3.03
C SER A 47 14.76 -7.42 -2.55
N TRP A 48 13.82 -7.33 -1.60
CA TRP A 48 13.10 -8.47 -1.05
C TRP A 48 11.79 -8.65 -1.81
N VAL A 49 11.57 -9.86 -2.32
CA VAL A 49 10.40 -10.19 -3.14
C VAL A 49 9.58 -11.29 -2.49
N ILE A 50 8.27 -11.19 -2.68
CA ILE A 50 7.34 -12.24 -2.30
C ILE A 50 7.44 -13.31 -3.39
N PRO A 51 7.79 -14.56 -3.06
CA PRO A 51 7.86 -15.62 -4.06
C PRO A 51 6.51 -15.81 -4.76
N GLY A 52 6.53 -15.90 -6.09
CA GLY A 52 5.35 -15.97 -6.95
C GLY A 52 4.78 -14.60 -7.34
N ARG A 53 5.46 -13.51 -7.00
CA ARG A 53 5.17 -12.14 -7.48
C ARG A 53 6.38 -11.60 -8.23
N THR A 54 6.12 -10.68 -9.16
CA THR A 54 7.19 -9.91 -9.80
C THR A 54 7.88 -9.00 -8.78
N CYS A 55 9.19 -8.85 -8.95
CA CYS A 55 9.99 -7.91 -8.19
C CYS A 55 9.49 -6.49 -8.41
N GLY A 56 9.15 -5.78 -7.33
CA GLY A 56 8.70 -4.39 -7.40
C GLY A 56 9.79 -3.40 -7.87
N TYR A 57 11.06 -3.81 -7.87
CA TYR A 57 12.17 -2.97 -8.31
C TYR A 57 12.49 -3.16 -9.80
N CYS A 58 12.72 -4.40 -10.24
CA CYS A 58 13.15 -4.69 -11.61
C CYS A 58 12.07 -5.35 -12.48
N GLY A 59 10.93 -5.75 -11.92
CA GLY A 59 9.85 -6.44 -12.64
C GLY A 59 10.11 -7.93 -12.94
N THR A 60 11.25 -8.49 -12.52
CA THR A 60 11.57 -9.92 -12.75
C THR A 60 10.65 -10.82 -11.92
N ASN A 61 10.11 -11.90 -12.52
CA ASN A 61 9.38 -12.93 -11.77
C ASN A 61 10.34 -13.73 -10.88
N CYS A 62 10.05 -13.83 -9.58
CA CYS A 62 10.93 -14.44 -8.57
C CYS A 62 10.15 -15.31 -7.58
#